data_AF-A0A524C8N5-F1
#
_entry.id   AF-A0A524C8N5-F1
#
_cell.length_a   1.000
_cell.length_b   1.000
_cell.length_c   1.000
_cell.angle_alpha   90.00
_cell.angle_beta   90.00
_cell.angle_gamma   90.00
#
_symmetry.space_group_name_H-M   'P 1'
#
loop_
_entity.id
_entity.type
_entity.pdbx_description
1 polymer ?
#
loop_
_entity_poly.entity_id
_entity_poly.type
_entity_poly.pdbx_seq_one_letter_code
_entity_poly.pdbx_strand_id
1 'polypeptide(L)' 'GIDPQYQGKGFASLLIRSMLTRIDSQQLPCLLETQTAKNVAIYERYDFKVVKETTIPDTSIPHWLMARQSAKG' A
#
# COMPACT_ATOMS: atom_id res chain seq x y z
N GLY A 1 10.20 1.44 6.74
CA GLY A 1 10.15 -0.03 6.90
C GLY A 1 10.07 -0.37 8.37
N ILE A 2 9.65 -1.60 8.72
CA ILE A 2 9.77 -2.08 10.10
C ILE A 2 11.21 -2.52 10.31
N ASP A 3 11.83 -2.07 11.40
CA ASP A 3 13.18 -2.50 11.80
C ASP A 3 13.24 -4.05 11.80
N PRO A 4 14.29 -4.66 11.21
CA PRO A 4 14.45 -6.11 11.09
C PRO A 4 14.09 -6.90 12.36
N GLN A 5 14.46 -6.42 13.56
CA GLN A 5 14.18 -7.12 14.83
C GLN A 5 12.68 -7.22 15.18
N TYR A 6 11.85 -6.41 14.51
CA TYR A 6 10.41 -6.32 14.70
C TYR A 6 9.61 -6.82 13.49
N GLN A 7 10.27 -7.35 12.45
CA GLN A 7 9.59 -7.95 11.30
C GLN A 7 8.88 -9.26 11.68
N GLY A 8 7.86 -9.66 10.90
CA GLY A 8 7.07 -10.87 11.16
C GLY A 8 6.09 -10.77 12.34
N LYS A 9 6.10 -9.67 13.10
CA LYS A 9 5.25 -9.46 14.29
C LYS A 9 3.94 -8.71 14.01
N GLY A 10 3.60 -8.48 12.74
CA GLY A 10 2.36 -7.81 12.34
C GLY A 10 2.32 -6.29 12.47
N PHE A 11 3.41 -5.63 12.89
CA PHE A 11 3.42 -4.15 13.06
C PHE A 11 3.13 -3.37 11.77
N ALA A 12 3.60 -3.84 10.61
CA ALA A 12 3.28 -3.20 9.34
C ALA A 12 1.77 -3.19 9.09
N SER A 13 1.10 -4.32 9.34
CA SER A 13 -0.35 -4.45 9.21
C SER A 13 -1.10 -3.56 10.22
N LEU A 14 -0.59 -3.45 11.44
CA LEU A 14 -1.17 -2.56 12.46
C LEU A 14 -1.12 -1.09 12.02
N LEU A 15 0.02 -0.64 11.51
CA LEU A 15 0.19 0.73 11.01
C LEU A 15 -0.71 1.02 9.79
N ILE A 16 -0.75 0.10 8.81
CA ILE A 16 -1.61 0.25 7.63
C ILE A 16 -3.08 0.33 8.05
N ARG A 17 -3.56 -0.59 8.90
CA ARG A 17 -4.96 -0.58 9.35
C ARG A 17 -5.32 0.70 10.09
N SER A 18 -4.46 1.17 11.00
CA SER A 18 -4.70 2.41 11.74
C SER A 18 -4.84 3.63 10.81
N MET A 19 -3.96 3.73 9.80
CA MET A 19 -4.05 4.79 8.79
C MET A 19 -5.32 4.68 7.95
N LEU A 20 -5.67 3.47 7.50
CA LEU A 20 -6.89 3.26 6.71
C LEU A 20 -8.15 3.56 7.50
N THR A 21 -8.23 3.20 8.79
CA THR A 21 -9.36 3.58 9.65
C THR A 21 -9.56 5.09 9.69
N ARG A 22 -8.48 5.87 9.79
CA ARG A 22 -8.56 7.33 9.74
C ARG A 22 -9.03 7.84 8.38
N ILE A 23 -8.47 7.31 7.30
CA ILE A 23 -8.84 7.68 5.92
C ILE A 23 -10.32 7.36 5.64
N ASP A 24 -10.77 6.18 6.06
CA ASP A 24 -12.15 5.71 5.90
C ASP A 24 -13.12 6.58 6.69
N SER A 25 -12.77 6.99 7.92
CA SER A 25 -13.60 7.91 8.72
C SER A 25 -13.82 9.28 8.08
N GLN A 26 -12.91 9.67 7.17
CA GLN A 26 -12.98 10.94 6.44
C GLN A 26 -13.52 10.77 5.01
N GLN A 27 -13.87 9.54 4.61
CA GLN A 27 -14.35 9.21 3.26
C GLN A 27 -13.39 9.67 2.15
N LEU A 28 -12.08 9.57 2.41
CA LEU A 28 -11.05 10.01 1.48
C LEU A 28 -10.49 8.84 0.66
N PRO A 29 -10.15 9.05 -0.62
CA PRO A 29 -9.35 8.09 -1.37
C PRO A 29 -7.90 8.10 -0.88
N CYS A 30 -7.18 7.01 -1.13
CA CYS A 30 -5.75 6.88 -0.82
C CYS A 30 -4.98 6.34 -2.02
N LEU A 31 -3.81 6.92 -2.27
CA LEU A 31 -2.84 6.47 -3.26
C LEU A 31 -1.57 6.02 -2.56
N LEU A 32 -0.91 5.02 -3.13
CA LEU A 32 0.44 4.61 -2.72
C LEU A 32 1.25 4.17 -3.92
N GLU A 33 2.56 4.17 -3.72
CA GLU A 33 3.54 3.69 -4.70
C GLU A 33 4.37 2.55 -4.11
N THR A 34 4.76 1.58 -4.93
CA THR A 34 5.68 0.52 -4.53
C THR A 34 6.55 0.05 -5.69
N GLN A 35 7.74 -0.48 -5.39
CA GLN A 35 8.70 -0.97 -6.37
C GLN A 35 8.93 -2.49 -6.28
N THR A 36 8.07 -3.21 -5.55
CA THR A 36 8.13 -4.68 -5.48
C THR A 36 6.76 -5.32 -5.65
N ALA A 37 6.69 -6.39 -6.44
CA ALA A 37 5.47 -7.17 -6.64
C ALA A 37 4.96 -7.81 -5.33
N LYS A 38 5.87 -8.15 -4.41
CA LYS A 38 5.53 -8.65 -3.07
C LYS A 38 4.65 -7.65 -2.30
N ASN A 39 4.96 -6.35 -2.40
CA ASN A 39 4.18 -5.31 -1.74
C ASN A 39 2.83 -5.09 -2.43
N VAL A 40 2.75 -5.21 -3.77
CA VAL A 40 1.46 -5.16 -4.49
C VAL A 40 0.48 -6.15 -3.88
N ALA A 41 0.88 -7.43 -3.76
CA ALA A 41 0.05 -8.48 -3.16
C ALA A 41 -0.28 -8.26 -1.67
N ILE A 42 0.48 -7.43 -0.94
CA ILE A 42 0.15 -7.01 0.43
C ILE A 42 -0.94 -5.95 0.39
N TYR A 43 -0.81 -4.93 -0.46
CA TYR A 43 -1.74 -3.81 -0.54
C TYR A 43 -3.09 -4.19 -1.16
N GLU A 44 -3.13 -5.16 -2.09
CA GLU A 44 -4.37 -5.72 -2.63
C GLU A 44 -5.28 -6.29 -1.54
N ARG A 45 -4.72 -6.85 -0.46
CA ARG A 45 -5.50 -7.35 0.70
C ARG A 45 -6.21 -6.24 1.49
N TYR A 46 -5.85 -4.99 1.24
CA TYR A 46 -6.46 -3.81 1.81
C TYR A 46 -7.33 -3.05 0.80
N ASP A 47 -7.73 -3.70 -0.31
CA ASP A 47 -8.56 -3.12 -1.38
C ASP A 47 -7.89 -2.03 -2.23
N PHE A 48 -6.55 -1.93 -2.17
CA PHE A 48 -5.82 -1.16 -3.18
C PHE A 48 -5.82 -1.91 -4.51
N LYS A 49 -5.97 -1.17 -5.60
CA LYS A 49 -5.92 -1.68 -6.97
C LYS A 49 -4.80 -0.98 -7.73
N VAL A 50 -4.06 -1.72 -8.53
CA VAL A 50 -3.07 -1.13 -9.46
C VAL A 50 -3.80 -0.20 -10.43
N VAL A 51 -3.37 1.07 -10.48
CA VAL A 51 -3.86 2.05 -11.45
C VAL A 51 -2.82 2.37 -12.52
N LYS A 52 -1.54 2.16 -12.23
CA LYS A 52 -0.44 2.26 -13.19
C LYS A 52 0.68 1.32 -12.81
N GLU A 53 1.17 0.56 -13.79
CA GLU A 53 2.39 -0.22 -13.72
C GLU A 53 3.37 0.33 -14.76
N THR A 54 4.61 0.57 -14.36
CA THR A 54 5.65 1.14 -15.21
C THR A 54 7.03 0.71 -14.72
N THR A 55 8.07 1.13 -15.44
CA THR A 55 9.46 1.03 -15.00
C THR A 55 9.95 2.46 -14.76
N ILE A 56 10.68 2.68 -13.66
CA ILE A 56 11.29 4.00 -13.41
C ILE A 56 12.23 4.33 -14.59
N PRO A 57 12.10 5.51 -15.23
CA PRO A 57 12.92 5.88 -16.38
C PRO A 57 14.42 5.64 -16.13
N ASP A 58 15.11 5.15 -17.17
CA ASP A 58 16.54 4.85 -17.14
C ASP A 58 16.97 3.79 -16.11
N THR A 59 16.03 2.97 -15.61
CA THR A 59 16.32 1.85 -14.71
C THR A 59 15.58 0.58 -15.12
N SER A 60 15.85 -0.53 -14.44
CA SER A 60 15.07 -1.78 -14.50
C SER A 60 14.13 -1.95 -13.31
N ILE A 61 13.94 -0.91 -12.50
CA ILE A 61 13.14 -0.99 -11.27
C ILE A 61 11.66 -0.84 -11.63
N PRO A 62 10.82 -1.85 -11.37
CA PRO A 62 9.39 -1.74 -11.60
C PRO A 62 8.76 -0.76 -10.60
N HIS A 63 7.65 -0.16 -10.99
CA HIS A 63 6.93 0.83 -10.20
C HIS A 63 5.43 0.65 -10.39
N TRP A 64 4.72 0.53 -9.28
CA TRP A 64 3.27 0.46 -9.24
C TRP A 64 2.71 1.64 -8.46
N LEU A 65 1.78 2.37 -9.09
CA LEU A 65 0.86 3.27 -8.40
C LEU A 65 -0.43 2.49 -8.14
N MET A 66 -0.89 2.49 -6.90
CA MET A 66 -2.11 1.80 -6.49
C MET A 66 -3.06 2.77 -5.80
N ALA A 67 -4.35 2.60 -6.06
CA ALA A 67 -5.42 3.43 -5.52
C ALA A 67 -6.42 2.61 -4.73
N ARG A 68 -6.94 3.21 -3.66
CA ARG A 68 -8.02 2.67 -2.85
C ARG A 68 -9.08 3.74 -2.64
N GLN A 69 -10.34 3.36 -2.79
CA GLN A 69 -11.48 4.17 -2.34
C GLN A 69 -11.69 3.92 -0.83
N SER A 70 -12.20 4.91 -0.09
CA SER A 70 -12.57 4.68 1.31
C SER A 70 -13.59 3.55 1.40
N ALA A 71 -13.47 2.70 2.41
CA ALA A 71 -14.51 1.71 2.70
C ALA A 71 -15.84 2.45 2.96
N LYS A 72 -16.93 1.96 2.37
CA LYS A 72 -18.26 2.43 2.76
C LYS A 72 -18.51 1.93 4.18
N GLY A 73 -18.78 2.86 5.10
CA GLY A 73 -19.16 2.55 6.48
C GLY A 73 -20.44 1.72 6.57
#